data_AF-A0A2E7JCD8-F1
#
_entry.id   AF-A0A2E7JCD8-F1
#
_cell.length_a   1.000
_cell.length_b   1.000
_cell.length_c   1.000
_cell.angle_alpha   90.00
_cell.angle_beta   90.00
_cell.angle_gamma   90.00
#
_symmetry.space_group_name_H-M   'P 1'
#
loop_
_entity.id
_entity.type
_entity.pdbx_description
1 polymer ?
#
loop_
_entity_poly.entity_id
_entity_poly.type
_entity_poly.pdbx_seq_one_letter_code
_entity_poly.pdbx_strand_id
1 'polypeptide(L)'
;MTVSKAGYAQIFSSHESGIAHNVHIPESQKASWEAIKNSHVGNYYETTLLRAVLRLAVGDKTVAPKASIGAFSFSYTTSADRKDIFINLISFKNDAHISARTPGIYKPRWEGDSWEVSESSSPSTAMDLDHAWSNNAHVAAISGKFENKERAGRMMGVHIEKAYIKGSNALSDARQRGNHYSLFWLNNEFTSKEHIQSLVSMIQHAQKQSKSMKWLIHGEGCGTFVQALRFIKANPVASDIITAQKGMGNQDVFFSNPRGRHTSKKDLEAICKSVGMSFVDVNLNKNDVLHNPDARNDALKEISKAAGAVAFTGAGAHFAGEAGVESVQKLVELAASSPAGLGSALAIAGGVVVIAGKAASLCGMARNIKGAASSTFGAGNQNWAS
;
A
#
# COMPACT_ATOMS: atom_id res chain seq x y z
N MET A 1 38.75 1.89 -9.14
CA MET A 1 39.30 2.02 -7.78
C MET A 1 39.29 0.65 -7.12
N THR A 2 40.46 0.13 -6.77
CA THR A 2 40.61 -1.08 -5.96
C THR A 2 40.41 -0.69 -4.50
N VAL A 3 39.27 -1.06 -3.92
CA VAL A 3 39.01 -0.84 -2.48
C VAL A 3 39.88 -1.83 -1.72
N SER A 4 40.89 -1.33 -1.00
CA SER A 4 41.69 -2.11 -0.06
C SER A 4 40.78 -2.63 1.07
N LYS A 5 40.90 -3.91 1.43
CA LYS A 5 40.19 -4.52 2.57
C LYS A 5 40.61 -3.94 3.93
N ALA A 6 41.73 -3.23 3.99
CA ALA A 6 42.18 -2.57 5.21
C ALA A 6 41.21 -1.44 5.61
N GLY A 7 40.70 -1.49 6.84
CA GLY A 7 39.75 -0.50 7.39
C GLY A 7 38.27 -0.88 7.24
N TYR A 8 37.96 -2.10 6.76
CA TYR A 8 36.61 -2.63 6.66
C TYR A 8 36.44 -3.92 7.47
N ALA A 9 35.32 -4.03 8.18
CA ALA A 9 34.84 -5.24 8.83
C ALA A 9 33.90 -6.01 7.89
N GLN A 10 34.07 -7.33 7.81
CA GLN A 10 33.14 -8.20 7.11
C GLN A 10 31.89 -8.48 7.97
N ILE A 11 30.71 -8.27 7.40
CA ILE A 11 29.41 -8.44 8.08
C ILE A 11 28.54 -9.56 7.50
N PHE A 12 28.83 -10.00 6.27
CA PHE A 12 28.26 -11.20 5.66
C PHE A 12 29.35 -11.92 4.85
N SER A 13 29.30 -13.26 4.85
CA SER A 13 30.29 -14.09 4.17
C SER A 13 29.66 -14.99 3.12
N SER A 14 30.26 -15.06 1.93
CA SER A 14 29.83 -16.00 0.87
C SER A 14 30.03 -17.47 1.25
N HIS A 15 30.68 -17.74 2.39
CA HIS A 15 30.78 -19.07 2.99
C HIS A 15 29.54 -19.45 3.81
N GLU A 16 28.67 -18.49 4.14
CA GLU A 16 27.40 -18.73 4.82
C GLU A 16 26.35 -19.23 3.82
N SER A 17 25.53 -20.19 4.25
CA SER A 17 24.46 -20.74 3.42
C SER A 17 23.50 -19.65 2.95
N GLY A 18 23.27 -19.58 1.64
CA GLY A 18 22.36 -18.61 1.03
C GLY A 18 22.96 -17.22 0.73
N ILE A 19 24.24 -16.99 1.06
CA ILE A 19 24.95 -15.74 0.77
C ILE A 19 25.81 -15.89 -0.49
N ALA A 20 25.68 -14.97 -1.44
CA ALA A 20 26.39 -15.00 -2.72
C ALA A 20 27.64 -14.09 -2.75
N HIS A 21 27.66 -13.05 -1.93
CA HIS A 21 28.71 -12.02 -1.91
C HIS A 21 29.17 -11.73 -0.48
N ASN A 22 30.46 -11.44 -0.32
CA ASN A 22 30.96 -10.90 0.94
C ASN A 22 30.52 -9.44 1.06
N VAL A 23 30.01 -9.05 2.22
CA VAL A 23 29.63 -7.66 2.49
C VAL A 23 30.51 -7.11 3.58
N HIS A 24 31.06 -5.93 3.32
CA HIS A 24 32.01 -5.23 4.16
C HIS A 24 31.47 -3.84 4.52
N ILE A 25 31.75 -3.37 5.74
CA ILE A 25 31.42 -2.03 6.25
C ILE A 25 32.66 -1.40 6.89
N PRO A 26 32.84 -0.07 6.93
CA PRO A 26 33.94 0.56 7.65
C PRO A 26 34.04 0.04 9.08
N GLU A 27 35.26 -0.27 9.54
CA GLU A 27 35.47 -0.79 10.90
C GLU A 27 34.88 0.14 11.96
N SER A 28 34.94 1.46 11.73
CA SER A 28 34.34 2.48 12.60
C SER A 28 32.82 2.40 12.74
N GLN A 29 32.13 1.76 11.80
CA GLN A 29 30.67 1.58 11.80
C GLN A 29 30.23 0.19 12.27
N LYS A 30 31.19 -0.72 12.56
CA LYS A 30 30.89 -2.09 12.97
C LYS A 30 30.04 -2.15 14.24
N ALA A 31 30.37 -1.35 15.25
CA ALA A 31 29.59 -1.31 16.49
C ALA A 31 28.14 -0.85 16.25
N SER A 32 27.95 0.19 15.43
CA SER A 32 26.62 0.68 15.05
C SER A 32 25.84 -0.36 14.24
N TRP A 33 26.52 -1.10 13.36
CA TRP A 33 25.92 -2.21 12.61
C TRP A 33 25.46 -3.35 13.51
N GLU A 34 26.29 -3.78 14.47
CA GLU A 34 25.90 -4.81 15.44
C GLU A 34 24.76 -4.33 16.33
N ALA A 35 24.74 -3.06 16.73
CA ALA A 35 23.60 -2.48 17.44
C ALA A 35 22.31 -2.59 16.61
N ILE A 36 22.34 -2.15 15.35
CA ILE A 36 21.20 -2.29 14.42
C ILE A 36 20.78 -3.74 14.28
N LYS A 37 21.72 -4.68 14.09
CA LYS A 37 21.44 -6.11 13.96
C LYS A 37 20.83 -6.71 15.23
N ASN A 38 21.07 -6.13 16.40
CA ASN A 38 20.48 -6.58 17.66
C ASN A 38 19.14 -5.88 17.98
N SER A 39 18.97 -4.61 17.58
CA SER A 39 17.79 -3.79 17.87
C SER A 39 16.74 -3.76 16.76
N HIS A 40 17.04 -4.28 15.57
CA HIS A 40 16.14 -4.15 14.42
C HIS A 40 14.75 -4.76 14.67
N VAL A 41 14.66 -5.76 15.56
CA VAL A 41 13.39 -6.37 15.94
C VAL A 41 12.56 -5.35 16.71
N GLY A 42 11.54 -4.79 16.05
CA GLY A 42 10.77 -3.66 16.59
C GLY A 42 10.89 -2.43 15.71
N ASN A 43 12.08 -2.18 15.15
CA ASN A 43 12.38 -0.98 14.39
C ASN A 43 12.29 -1.25 12.87
N TYR A 44 11.30 -0.64 12.25
CA TYR A 44 11.01 -0.76 10.83
C TYR A 44 12.15 -0.24 9.94
N TYR A 45 12.77 0.88 10.31
CA TYR A 45 13.80 1.52 9.49
C TYR A 45 15.09 0.70 9.54
N GLU A 46 15.45 0.23 10.73
CA GLU A 46 16.58 -0.69 10.95
C GLU A 46 16.36 -2.03 10.25
N THR A 47 15.16 -2.63 10.35
CA THR A 47 14.84 -3.88 9.65
C THR A 47 14.92 -3.70 8.13
N THR A 48 14.50 -2.55 7.61
CA THR A 48 14.56 -2.25 6.17
C THR A 48 16.00 -2.08 5.71
N LEU A 49 16.84 -1.40 6.50
CA LEU A 49 18.27 -1.29 6.24
C LEU A 49 18.95 -2.67 6.26
N LEU A 50 18.68 -3.48 7.29
CA LEU A 50 19.21 -4.84 7.42
C LEU A 50 18.81 -5.70 6.20
N ARG A 51 17.54 -5.63 5.77
CA ARG A 51 17.07 -6.36 4.58
C ARG A 51 17.74 -5.85 3.30
N ALA A 52 17.92 -4.55 3.14
CA ALA A 52 18.60 -3.99 1.97
C ALA A 52 20.04 -4.53 1.86
N VAL A 53 20.76 -4.59 2.99
CA VAL A 53 22.12 -5.15 3.03
C VAL A 53 22.12 -6.66 2.81
N LEU A 54 21.19 -7.41 3.41
CA LEU A 54 21.06 -8.84 3.17
C LEU A 54 20.77 -9.15 1.70
N ARG A 55 19.90 -8.35 1.05
CA ARG A 55 19.62 -8.47 -0.40
C ARG A 55 20.87 -8.31 -1.24
N LEU A 56 21.75 -7.37 -0.87
CA LEU A 56 23.06 -7.24 -1.50
C LEU A 56 23.89 -8.51 -1.30
N ALA A 57 23.94 -9.03 -0.07
CA ALA A 57 24.68 -10.24 0.26
C ALA A 57 24.22 -11.48 -0.55
N VAL A 58 22.91 -11.63 -0.78
CA VAL A 58 22.35 -12.75 -1.59
C VAL A 58 22.40 -12.50 -3.10
N GLY A 59 22.91 -11.35 -3.56
CA GLY A 59 23.14 -11.06 -4.98
C GLY A 59 21.99 -10.40 -5.74
N ASP A 60 21.09 -9.71 -5.02
CA ASP A 60 20.00 -8.97 -5.64
C ASP A 60 20.51 -7.70 -6.34
N LYS A 61 20.47 -7.72 -7.68
CA LYS A 61 20.92 -6.62 -8.54
C LYS A 61 20.00 -5.40 -8.56
N THR A 62 18.84 -5.46 -7.89
CA THR A 62 17.83 -4.39 -7.93
C THR A 62 17.96 -3.39 -6.78
N VAL A 63 18.86 -3.64 -5.82
CA VAL A 63 19.18 -2.71 -4.74
C VAL A 63 19.91 -1.50 -5.33
N ALA A 64 19.47 -0.30 -4.98
CA ALA A 64 20.06 0.92 -5.50
C ALA A 64 21.44 1.20 -4.82
N PRO A 65 22.49 1.59 -5.57
CA PRO A 65 23.81 1.92 -5.01
C PRO A 65 23.82 2.98 -3.92
N LYS A 66 22.76 3.80 -3.86
CA LYS A 66 22.49 4.78 -2.80
C LYS A 66 21.00 4.73 -2.49
N ALA A 67 20.64 4.73 -1.21
CA ALA A 67 19.25 4.79 -0.78
C ALA A 67 19.10 5.54 0.56
N SER A 68 17.91 6.09 0.80
CA SER A 68 17.52 6.66 2.09
C SER A 68 16.31 5.91 2.62
N ILE A 69 16.40 5.42 3.86
CA ILE A 69 15.41 4.60 4.54
C ILE A 69 15.11 5.30 5.88
N GLY A 70 14.08 6.13 5.90
CA GLY A 70 13.77 6.99 7.06
C GLY A 70 14.94 7.90 7.43
N ALA A 71 15.42 7.76 8.67
CA ALA A 71 16.58 8.49 9.17
C ALA A 71 17.92 7.95 8.64
N PHE A 72 17.95 6.79 7.98
CA PHE A 72 19.19 6.18 7.53
C PHE A 72 19.45 6.52 6.06
N SER A 73 20.67 6.91 5.71
CA SER A 73 21.12 6.93 4.32
C SER A 73 22.31 6.00 4.16
N PHE A 74 22.27 5.13 3.15
CA PHE A 74 23.41 4.27 2.83
C PHE A 74 23.84 4.34 1.38
N SER A 75 25.11 4.01 1.15
CA SER A 75 25.66 3.82 -0.19
C SER A 75 26.63 2.66 -0.22
N TYR A 76 26.76 1.99 -1.36
CA TYR A 76 27.69 0.89 -1.53
C TYR A 76 28.38 0.91 -2.90
N THR A 77 29.51 0.22 -2.97
CA THR A 77 30.28 -0.06 -4.19
C THR A 77 30.57 -1.55 -4.26
N THR A 78 30.85 -2.06 -5.45
CA THR A 78 31.23 -3.46 -5.68
C THR A 78 32.66 -3.55 -6.15
N SER A 79 33.39 -4.60 -5.76
CA SER A 79 34.69 -4.93 -6.33
C SER A 79 34.59 -5.18 -7.85
N ALA A 80 35.73 -5.11 -8.54
CA ALA A 80 35.79 -5.33 -9.99
C ALA A 80 35.30 -6.73 -10.41
N ASP A 81 35.58 -7.75 -9.58
CA ASP A 81 35.12 -9.13 -9.76
C ASP A 81 33.69 -9.36 -9.23
N ARG A 82 33.06 -8.33 -8.66
CA ARG A 82 31.72 -8.33 -8.05
C ARG A 82 31.54 -9.32 -6.91
N LYS A 83 32.61 -9.84 -6.32
CA LYS A 83 32.54 -10.79 -5.18
C LYS A 83 32.42 -10.08 -3.84
N ASP A 84 32.98 -8.88 -3.72
CA ASP A 84 32.95 -8.08 -2.50
C ASP A 84 32.06 -6.85 -2.70
N ILE A 85 31.21 -6.58 -1.72
CA ILE A 85 30.35 -5.38 -1.63
C ILE A 85 30.85 -4.54 -0.46
N PHE A 86 31.13 -3.26 -0.70
CA PHE A 86 31.62 -2.32 0.30
C PHE A 86 30.55 -1.27 0.57
N ILE A 87 29.96 -1.29 1.77
CA ILE A 87 29.07 -0.24 2.25
C ILE A 87 29.93 0.95 2.65
N ASN A 88 29.77 2.11 2.01
CA ASN A 88 30.68 3.25 2.21
C ASN A 88 30.26 4.18 3.37
N LEU A 89 28.96 4.25 3.65
CA LEU A 89 28.42 5.13 4.70
C LEU A 89 27.05 4.62 5.11
N ILE A 90 26.80 4.55 6.42
CA ILE A 90 25.46 4.55 7.01
C ILE A 90 25.38 5.81 7.88
N SER A 91 24.69 6.84 7.40
CA SER A 91 24.48 8.06 8.18
C SER A 91 23.07 8.09 8.78
N PHE A 92 23.00 8.48 10.04
CA PHE A 92 21.76 8.82 10.71
C PHE A 92 21.51 10.32 10.48
N LYS A 93 20.49 10.67 9.72
CA LYS A 93 19.94 12.03 9.71
C LYS A 93 19.17 12.23 11.01
N ASN A 94 19.89 12.57 12.09
CA ASN A 94 19.28 12.93 13.36
C ASN A 94 18.39 14.19 13.25
N ASP A 95 18.63 15.03 12.24
CA ASP A 95 17.92 16.30 12.02
C ASP A 95 17.12 16.31 10.71
N ALA A 96 16.48 15.20 10.34
CA ALA A 96 15.46 15.29 9.30
C ALA A 96 14.33 16.16 9.85
N HIS A 97 14.32 17.45 9.47
CA HIS A 97 13.24 18.40 9.77
C HIS A 97 11.92 17.66 9.58
N ILE A 98 11.26 17.35 10.69
CA ILE A 98 10.04 16.54 10.72
C ILE A 98 8.95 17.48 10.24
N SER A 99 8.87 17.61 8.92
CA SER A 99 7.79 18.34 8.30
C SER A 99 6.53 17.52 8.45
N ALA A 100 5.37 18.19 8.40
CA ALA A 100 4.09 17.50 8.35
C ALA A 100 3.95 16.55 7.15
N ARG A 101 4.95 16.47 6.24
CA ARG A 101 5.07 15.65 5.03
C ARG A 101 5.97 14.42 5.13
N THR A 102 6.57 14.14 6.28
CA THR A 102 7.45 12.97 6.40
C THR A 102 6.65 11.66 6.31
N PRO A 103 6.93 10.76 5.34
CA PRO A 103 6.30 9.44 5.32
C PRO A 103 6.73 8.59 6.52
N GLY A 104 5.82 7.78 7.05
CA GLY A 104 6.13 6.89 8.18
C GLY A 104 4.92 6.41 8.95
N ILE A 105 5.18 5.82 10.11
CA ILE A 105 4.16 5.30 11.02
C ILE A 105 3.75 6.42 11.96
N TYR A 106 2.49 6.80 11.97
CA TYR A 106 1.91 7.73 12.92
C TYR A 106 0.96 7.01 13.86
N LYS A 107 0.70 7.60 15.02
CA LYS A 107 -0.23 7.06 16.03
C LYS A 107 -1.45 7.98 16.19
N PRO A 108 -2.45 7.92 15.31
CA PRO A 108 -3.71 8.61 15.53
C PRO A 108 -4.37 8.14 16.83
N ARG A 109 -4.78 9.08 17.67
CA ARG A 109 -5.43 8.80 18.97
C ARG A 109 -6.88 9.27 18.95
N TRP A 110 -7.72 8.61 19.72
CA TRP A 110 -9.08 9.10 19.94
C TRP A 110 -9.08 10.25 20.96
N GLU A 111 -9.51 11.44 20.55
CA GLU A 111 -9.52 12.66 21.38
C GLU A 111 -10.96 13.07 21.81
N GLY A 112 -11.89 12.13 21.79
CA GLY A 112 -13.25 12.30 22.32
C GLY A 112 -14.33 12.48 21.24
N ASP A 113 -13.99 13.11 20.13
CA ASP A 113 -14.88 13.34 18.99
C ASP A 113 -14.35 12.78 17.67
N SER A 114 -13.04 12.67 17.51
CA SER A 114 -12.39 12.20 16.30
C SER A 114 -11.03 11.55 16.54
N TRP A 115 -10.51 10.89 15.50
CA TRP A 115 -9.18 10.29 15.46
C TRP A 115 -8.14 11.34 15.02
N GLU A 116 -7.20 11.70 15.88
CA GLU A 116 -6.29 12.81 15.64
C GLU A 116 -4.81 12.40 15.60
N VAL A 117 -4.08 13.01 14.67
CA VAL A 117 -2.62 13.01 14.64
C VAL A 117 -2.19 14.45 14.89
N SER A 118 -1.36 14.69 15.89
CA SER A 118 -0.84 16.04 16.16
C SER A 118 0.03 16.54 15.00
N GLU A 119 -0.06 17.83 14.66
CA GLU A 119 0.73 18.41 13.57
C GLU A 119 2.24 18.27 13.79
N SER A 120 2.68 18.41 15.04
CA SER A 120 4.08 18.27 15.48
C SER A 120 4.54 16.83 15.68
N SER A 121 3.64 15.85 15.48
CA SER A 121 3.99 14.45 15.67
C SER A 121 5.02 13.99 14.66
N SER A 122 5.97 13.21 15.18
CA SER A 122 7.02 12.57 14.43
C SER A 122 6.64 11.13 14.09
N PRO A 123 7.07 10.60 12.94
CA PRO A 123 6.84 9.20 12.64
C PRO A 123 7.53 8.33 13.70
N SER A 124 6.79 7.35 14.20
CA SER A 124 7.28 6.31 15.09
C SER A 124 8.18 5.34 14.31
N THR A 125 9.19 4.82 14.99
CA THR A 125 10.10 3.80 14.44
C THR A 125 9.49 2.39 14.45
N ALA A 126 8.41 2.20 15.21
CA ALA A 126 7.77 0.92 15.47
C ALA A 126 6.24 1.06 15.62
N MET A 127 5.51 -0.01 15.29
CA MET A 127 4.13 -0.19 15.75
C MET A 127 4.12 -0.68 17.20
N ASP A 128 3.17 -0.19 17.99
CA ASP A 128 2.93 -0.67 19.35
C ASP A 128 2.02 -1.91 19.31
N LEU A 129 2.62 -3.07 19.03
CA LEU A 129 1.90 -4.33 18.81
C LEU A 129 1.30 -4.93 20.09
N ASP A 130 1.65 -4.40 21.26
CA ASP A 130 1.06 -4.78 22.54
C ASP A 130 -0.24 -4.01 22.82
N HIS A 131 -0.43 -2.85 22.17
CA HIS A 131 -1.72 -2.17 22.17
C HIS A 131 -2.70 -2.89 21.25
N ALA A 132 -3.83 -3.31 21.81
CA ALA A 132 -4.93 -3.93 21.09
C ALA A 132 -6.26 -3.31 21.54
N TRP A 133 -7.24 -3.33 20.64
CA TRP A 133 -8.62 -2.97 20.97
C TRP A 133 -9.34 -4.18 21.59
N SER A 134 -10.64 -4.06 21.85
CA SER A 134 -11.44 -5.07 22.57
C SER A 134 -11.46 -6.48 21.97
N ASN A 135 -10.96 -6.66 20.75
CA ASN A 135 -10.84 -7.96 20.09
C ASN A 135 -9.43 -8.57 20.12
N ASN A 136 -8.54 -8.10 21.00
CA ASN A 136 -7.15 -8.57 21.15
C ASN A 136 -6.32 -8.55 19.85
N ALA A 137 -6.63 -7.64 18.93
CA ALA A 137 -5.79 -7.39 17.76
C ALA A 137 -5.34 -5.94 17.73
N HIS A 138 -4.08 -5.71 17.35
CA HIS A 138 -3.61 -4.39 17.01
C HIS A 138 -4.23 -3.96 15.68
N VAL A 139 -4.61 -2.68 15.59
CA VAL A 139 -5.20 -2.12 14.38
C VAL A 139 -4.17 -1.28 13.65
N ALA A 140 -4.01 -1.54 12.36
CA ALA A 140 -3.11 -0.79 11.50
C ALA A 140 -3.81 -0.39 10.19
N ALA A 141 -3.39 0.73 9.63
CA ALA A 141 -3.94 1.29 8.41
C ALA A 141 -2.84 1.71 7.44
N ILE A 142 -3.04 1.50 6.14
CA ILE A 142 -2.21 2.08 5.07
C ILE A 142 -3.09 3.05 4.30
N SER A 143 -2.70 4.32 4.32
CA SER A 143 -3.48 5.39 3.71
C SER A 143 -3.40 5.39 2.18
N GLY A 144 -4.48 5.78 1.52
CA GLY A 144 -4.48 6.22 0.12
C GLY A 144 -4.09 7.69 -0.02
N LYS A 145 -4.53 8.35 -1.10
CA LYS A 145 -4.20 9.76 -1.36
C LYS A 145 -4.98 10.73 -0.47
N PHE A 146 -4.26 11.40 0.43
CA PHE A 146 -4.79 12.47 1.29
C PHE A 146 -3.93 13.73 1.21
N GLU A 147 -4.50 14.84 1.66
CA GLU A 147 -3.84 16.15 1.71
C GLU A 147 -2.66 16.16 2.69
N ASN A 148 -2.85 15.57 3.87
CA ASN A 148 -1.86 15.48 4.94
C ASN A 148 -2.15 14.28 5.86
N LYS A 149 -1.25 14.04 6.81
CA LYS A 149 -1.34 12.91 7.75
C LYS A 149 -2.49 13.05 8.73
N GLU A 150 -2.88 14.26 9.08
CA GLU A 150 -3.98 14.57 10.00
C GLU A 150 -5.31 14.16 9.40
N ARG A 151 -5.54 14.54 8.13
CA ARG A 151 -6.72 14.15 7.37
C ARG A 151 -6.71 12.64 7.11
N ALA A 152 -5.56 12.06 6.78
CA ALA A 152 -5.44 10.61 6.65
C ALA A 152 -5.79 9.89 7.96
N GLY A 153 -5.31 10.39 9.10
CA GLY A 153 -5.65 9.88 10.44
C GLY A 153 -7.15 9.92 10.71
N ARG A 154 -7.78 11.08 10.58
CA ARG A 154 -9.23 11.19 10.80
C ARG A 154 -10.03 10.23 9.91
N MET A 155 -9.74 10.22 8.61
CA MET A 155 -10.51 9.42 7.64
C MET A 155 -10.28 7.92 7.79
N MET A 156 -9.04 7.50 8.00
CA MET A 156 -8.72 6.07 8.16
C MET A 156 -9.31 5.50 9.46
N GLY A 157 -9.36 6.27 10.55
CA GLY A 157 -10.06 5.87 11.78
C GLY A 157 -11.54 5.58 11.54
N VAL A 158 -12.24 6.47 10.84
CA VAL A 158 -13.65 6.24 10.44
C VAL A 158 -13.81 5.01 9.56
N HIS A 159 -12.88 4.77 8.64
CA HIS A 159 -12.93 3.60 7.78
C HIS A 159 -12.70 2.29 8.56
N ILE A 160 -11.80 2.31 9.57
CA ILE A 160 -11.55 1.16 10.45
C ILE A 160 -12.83 0.81 11.21
N GLU A 161 -13.47 1.82 11.82
CA GLU A 161 -14.71 1.63 12.56
C GLU A 161 -15.75 0.93 11.70
N LYS A 162 -15.97 1.40 10.46
CA LYS A 162 -16.93 0.79 9.53
C LYS A 162 -16.54 -0.62 9.07
N ALA A 163 -15.25 -0.88 8.89
CA ALA A 163 -14.74 -2.17 8.42
C ALA A 163 -14.84 -3.27 9.50
N TYR A 164 -14.43 -2.94 10.73
CA TYR A 164 -14.14 -3.94 11.77
C TYR A 164 -14.98 -3.81 13.04
N ILE A 165 -15.59 -2.65 13.29
CA ILE A 165 -16.24 -2.35 14.56
C ILE A 165 -17.75 -2.23 14.32
N LYS A 166 -18.42 -3.38 14.44
CA LYS A 166 -19.88 -3.48 14.25
C LYS A 166 -20.58 -3.48 15.60
N GLY A 167 -21.58 -2.61 15.76
CA GLY A 167 -22.39 -2.48 16.98
C GLY A 167 -21.88 -1.41 17.95
N SER A 168 -22.79 -0.91 18.81
CA SER A 168 -22.53 0.23 19.71
C SER A 168 -21.45 -0.05 20.75
N ASN A 169 -21.42 -1.25 21.34
CA ASN A 169 -20.51 -1.58 22.43
C ASN A 169 -19.05 -1.64 21.94
N ALA A 170 -18.80 -2.28 20.80
CA ALA A 170 -17.46 -2.35 20.22
C ALA A 170 -16.94 -0.96 19.78
N LEU A 171 -17.84 -0.06 19.37
CA LEU A 171 -17.49 1.31 19.02
C LEU A 171 -17.11 2.13 20.25
N SER A 172 -17.86 1.99 21.35
CA SER A 172 -17.51 2.59 22.63
C SER A 172 -16.14 2.12 23.15
N ASP A 173 -15.79 0.85 22.93
CA ASP A 173 -14.47 0.33 23.30
C ASP A 173 -13.34 0.89 22.43
N ALA A 174 -13.56 1.03 21.12
CA ALA A 174 -12.58 1.65 20.23
C ALA A 174 -12.36 3.13 20.57
N ARG A 175 -13.45 3.85 20.87
CA ARG A 175 -13.48 5.30 21.17
C ARG A 175 -13.21 5.63 22.64
N GLN A 176 -12.19 5.00 23.22
CA GLN A 176 -11.72 5.31 24.56
C GLN A 176 -10.47 6.19 24.51
N ARG A 177 -10.36 7.09 25.49
CA ARG A 177 -9.17 7.94 25.63
C ARG A 177 -7.93 7.06 25.81
N GLY A 178 -6.88 7.35 25.05
CA GLY A 178 -5.64 6.57 25.04
C GLY A 178 -5.61 5.45 24.00
N ASN A 179 -6.74 5.10 23.39
CA ASN A 179 -6.72 4.21 22.23
C ASN A 179 -6.13 4.89 21.02
N HIS A 180 -5.38 4.11 20.27
CA HIS A 180 -4.74 4.51 19.04
C HIS A 180 -4.74 3.35 18.04
N TYR A 181 -4.38 3.66 16.80
CA TYR A 181 -4.01 2.65 15.82
C TYR A 181 -2.72 3.08 15.12
N SER A 182 -2.09 2.18 14.37
CA SER A 182 -0.91 2.52 13.57
C SER A 182 -1.31 2.99 12.18
N LEU A 183 -1.05 4.25 11.84
CA LEU A 183 -1.25 4.79 10.50
C LEU A 183 0.07 4.79 9.73
N PHE A 184 0.18 3.96 8.71
CA PHE A 184 1.27 4.06 7.75
C PHE A 184 0.92 5.06 6.65
N TRP A 185 1.52 6.25 6.76
CA TRP A 185 1.32 7.34 5.83
C TRP A 185 2.46 7.42 4.81
N LEU A 186 2.08 7.37 3.54
CA LEU A 186 3.00 7.28 2.40
C LEU A 186 3.37 8.64 1.79
N ASN A 187 2.81 9.74 2.31
CA ASN A 187 2.89 11.08 1.70
C ASN A 187 2.62 11.07 0.18
N ASN A 188 1.68 10.22 -0.25
CA ASN A 188 1.28 10.03 -1.64
C ASN A 188 2.35 9.42 -2.58
N GLU A 189 3.42 8.81 -2.06
CA GLU A 189 4.51 8.17 -2.83
C GLU A 189 4.31 6.65 -3.05
N PHE A 190 3.17 6.26 -3.63
CA PHE A 190 2.71 4.85 -3.64
C PHE A 190 3.60 3.85 -4.41
N THR A 191 4.56 4.31 -5.21
CA THR A 191 5.47 3.47 -6.01
C THR A 191 6.89 3.41 -5.47
N SER A 192 7.19 4.09 -4.34
CA SER A 192 8.51 4.06 -3.72
C SER A 192 8.89 2.64 -3.30
N LYS A 193 10.10 2.22 -3.69
CA LYS A 193 10.66 0.92 -3.29
C LYS A 193 10.90 0.87 -1.79
N GLU A 194 11.29 2.00 -1.21
CA GLU A 194 11.54 2.17 0.22
C GLU A 194 10.24 1.92 0.99
N HIS A 195 9.12 2.53 0.59
CA HIS A 195 7.83 2.31 1.26
C HIS A 195 7.35 0.87 1.14
N ILE A 196 7.55 0.23 -0.01
CA ILE A 196 7.23 -1.20 -0.21
C ILE A 196 8.06 -2.08 0.72
N GLN A 197 9.39 -1.91 0.73
CA GLN A 197 10.29 -2.71 1.57
C GLN A 197 9.96 -2.55 3.03
N SER A 198 9.60 -1.35 3.41
CA SER A 198 9.38 -1.12 4.79
C SER A 198 7.99 -1.62 5.24
N LEU A 199 6.96 -1.61 4.38
CA LEU A 199 5.73 -2.39 4.62
C LEU A 199 5.99 -3.88 4.81
N VAL A 200 6.89 -4.46 4.01
CA VAL A 200 7.34 -5.85 4.20
C VAL A 200 7.91 -6.03 5.63
N SER A 201 8.70 -5.07 6.11
CA SER A 201 9.21 -5.08 7.49
C SER A 201 8.10 -5.04 8.54
N MET A 202 7.08 -4.18 8.37
CA MET A 202 5.95 -4.10 9.30
C MET A 202 5.20 -5.43 9.39
N ILE A 203 4.91 -6.02 8.23
CA ILE A 203 4.17 -7.27 8.11
C ILE A 203 4.96 -8.42 8.76
N GLN A 204 6.23 -8.58 8.40
CA GLN A 204 7.10 -9.63 8.95
C GLN A 204 7.34 -9.44 10.45
N HIS A 205 7.40 -8.20 10.92
CA HIS A 205 7.57 -7.92 12.35
C HIS A 205 6.35 -8.37 13.17
N ALA A 206 5.13 -8.05 12.72
CA ALA A 206 3.91 -8.51 13.36
C ALA A 206 3.81 -10.05 13.37
N GLN A 207 4.28 -10.69 12.29
CA GLN A 207 4.35 -12.15 12.18
C GLN A 207 5.34 -12.77 13.17
N LYS A 208 6.57 -12.21 13.25
CA LYS A 208 7.61 -12.71 14.16
C LYS A 208 7.13 -12.72 15.61
N GLN A 209 6.36 -11.71 16.00
CA GLN A 209 5.78 -11.62 17.34
C GLN A 209 4.48 -12.43 17.52
N SER A 210 4.01 -13.12 16.46
CA SER A 210 2.74 -13.86 16.46
C SER A 210 1.54 -13.02 16.89
N LYS A 211 1.57 -11.72 16.60
CA LYS A 211 0.53 -10.77 17.02
C LYS A 211 -0.65 -10.78 16.08
N SER A 212 -1.86 -10.71 16.64
CA SER A 212 -3.08 -10.55 15.87
C SER A 212 -3.21 -9.13 15.36
N MET A 213 -3.49 -8.97 14.07
CA MET A 213 -3.55 -7.69 13.38
C MET A 213 -4.84 -7.54 12.59
N LYS A 214 -5.38 -6.32 12.56
CA LYS A 214 -6.43 -5.87 11.64
C LYS A 214 -5.89 -4.76 10.76
N TRP A 215 -5.75 -5.03 9.47
CA TRP A 215 -5.23 -4.12 8.47
C TRP A 215 -6.34 -3.49 7.65
N LEU A 216 -6.46 -2.17 7.70
CA LEU A 216 -7.26 -1.42 6.74
C LEU A 216 -6.36 -0.79 5.67
N ILE A 217 -6.51 -1.22 4.42
CA ILE A 217 -5.72 -0.69 3.31
C ILE A 217 -6.61 0.12 2.39
N HIS A 218 -6.26 1.38 2.14
CA HIS A 218 -7.12 2.32 1.40
C HIS A 218 -6.49 2.86 0.11
N GLY A 219 -7.32 3.06 -0.91
CA GLY A 219 -6.95 3.83 -2.10
C GLY A 219 -5.74 3.25 -2.82
N GLU A 220 -4.81 4.14 -3.19
CA GLU A 220 -3.55 3.82 -3.86
C GLU A 220 -2.59 3.03 -2.95
N GLY A 221 -2.76 3.08 -1.63
CA GLY A 221 -2.02 2.26 -0.67
C GLY A 221 -2.24 0.76 -0.88
N CYS A 222 -3.37 0.37 -1.49
CA CYS A 222 -3.64 -1.03 -1.89
C CYS A 222 -2.61 -1.53 -2.89
N GLY A 223 -2.25 -0.72 -3.89
CA GLY A 223 -1.22 -1.07 -4.87
C GLY A 223 0.16 -1.28 -4.22
N THR A 224 0.53 -0.41 -3.27
CA THR A 224 1.79 -0.55 -2.50
C THR A 224 1.78 -1.81 -1.65
N PHE A 225 0.68 -2.10 -0.96
CA PHE A 225 0.51 -3.31 -0.15
C PHE A 225 0.60 -4.59 -0.98
N VAL A 226 -0.06 -4.63 -2.15
CA VAL A 226 0.03 -5.77 -3.09
C VAL A 226 1.48 -6.02 -3.52
N GLN A 227 2.26 -4.96 -3.78
CA GLN A 227 3.68 -5.12 -4.10
C GLN A 227 4.50 -5.65 -2.92
N ALA A 228 4.19 -5.21 -1.69
CA ALA A 228 4.83 -5.76 -0.49
C ALA A 228 4.54 -7.25 -0.31
N LEU A 229 3.28 -7.69 -0.48
CA LEU A 229 2.92 -9.10 -0.38
C LEU A 229 3.57 -9.96 -1.47
N ARG A 230 3.65 -9.44 -2.70
CA ARG A 230 4.38 -10.11 -3.79
C ARG A 230 5.87 -10.24 -3.48
N PHE A 231 6.45 -9.21 -2.86
CA PHE A 231 7.85 -9.24 -2.45
C PHE A 231 8.10 -10.33 -1.40
N ILE A 232 7.24 -10.44 -0.39
CA ILE A 232 7.30 -11.50 0.63
C ILE A 232 7.24 -12.89 -0.04
N LYS A 233 6.25 -13.09 -0.92
CA LYS A 233 6.07 -14.36 -1.63
C LYS A 233 7.28 -14.75 -2.48
N ALA A 234 7.91 -13.79 -3.16
CA ALA A 234 9.03 -14.05 -4.07
C ALA A 234 10.37 -14.31 -3.35
N ASN A 235 10.50 -13.89 -2.08
CA ASN A 235 11.76 -13.95 -1.33
C ASN A 235 11.60 -14.68 0.01
N PRO A 236 11.26 -15.99 0.02
CA PRO A 236 11.06 -16.74 1.26
C PRO A 236 12.35 -16.83 2.08
N VAL A 237 13.54 -17.01 1.48
CA VAL A 237 14.81 -17.18 2.22
C VAL A 237 15.24 -15.93 2.99
N ALA A 238 15.11 -14.73 2.40
CA ALA A 238 15.34 -13.46 3.11
C ALA A 238 14.27 -13.20 4.20
N SER A 239 13.09 -13.82 4.03
CA SER A 239 12.03 -13.80 5.03
C SER A 239 12.30 -14.79 6.16
N ASP A 240 12.89 -15.96 5.88
CA ASP A 240 13.17 -17.04 6.83
C ASP A 240 14.34 -16.71 7.77
N ILE A 241 15.35 -16.00 7.26
CA ILE A 241 16.46 -15.48 8.07
C ILE A 241 15.95 -14.41 9.07
N ILE A 242 14.86 -13.71 8.76
CA ILE A 242 14.26 -12.67 9.60
C ILE A 242 13.07 -13.20 10.44
N THR A 243 12.43 -14.28 10.00
CA THR A 243 11.14 -14.77 10.51
C THR A 243 11.16 -16.30 10.61
N ALA A 244 11.03 -16.86 11.81
CA ALA A 244 10.59 -18.24 11.96
C ALA A 244 9.15 -18.33 11.40
N GLN A 245 8.95 -19.06 10.30
CA GLN A 245 7.65 -19.22 9.62
C GLN A 245 6.61 -19.91 10.52
N LYS A 246 5.98 -19.16 11.43
CA LYS A 246 4.74 -19.57 12.10
C LYS A 246 3.71 -18.43 11.99
N GLY A 247 2.60 -18.74 11.33
CA GLY A 247 1.30 -18.10 11.56
C GLY A 247 1.04 -16.73 10.90
N MET A 248 0.85 -16.69 9.58
CA MET A 248 0.18 -15.55 8.93
C MET A 248 -1.35 -15.52 9.19
N GLY A 249 -1.91 -16.56 9.81
CA GLY A 249 -3.35 -16.73 10.04
C GLY A 249 -4.02 -15.73 10.99
N ASN A 250 -3.25 -14.94 11.75
CA ASN A 250 -3.77 -13.92 12.66
C ASN A 250 -3.77 -12.51 12.04
N GLN A 251 -3.71 -12.40 10.71
CA GLN A 251 -3.60 -11.14 10.00
C GLN A 251 -4.84 -10.94 9.12
N ASP A 252 -5.80 -10.17 9.63
CA ASP A 252 -7.04 -9.85 8.92
C ASP A 252 -6.84 -8.60 8.06
N VAL A 253 -7.24 -8.64 6.78
CA VAL A 253 -7.07 -7.53 5.84
C VAL A 253 -8.39 -7.12 5.22
N PHE A 254 -8.74 -5.84 5.37
CA PHE A 254 -9.87 -5.19 4.74
C PHE A 254 -9.37 -4.12 3.78
N PHE A 255 -9.94 -4.09 2.58
CA PHE A 255 -9.58 -3.11 1.56
C PHE A 255 -10.70 -2.08 1.36
N SER A 256 -10.36 -0.80 1.33
CA SER A 256 -11.31 0.30 1.14
C SER A 256 -10.94 1.10 -0.11
N ASN A 257 -11.85 1.19 -1.07
CA ASN A 257 -11.68 1.86 -2.36
C ASN A 257 -10.34 1.53 -3.05
N PRO A 258 -10.04 0.25 -3.30
CA PRO A 258 -8.71 -0.16 -3.70
C PRO A 258 -8.32 0.37 -5.09
N ARG A 259 -7.14 0.97 -5.21
CA ARG A 259 -6.55 1.46 -6.46
C ARG A 259 -5.16 0.88 -6.69
N GLY A 260 -4.80 0.72 -7.95
CA GLY A 260 -3.49 0.24 -8.38
C GLY A 260 -3.58 -0.98 -9.28
N ARG A 261 -2.44 -1.52 -9.68
CA ARG A 261 -2.40 -2.76 -10.47
C ARG A 261 -2.72 -3.96 -9.58
N HIS A 262 -3.52 -4.89 -10.09
CA HIS A 262 -3.92 -6.12 -9.40
C HIS A 262 -4.65 -5.88 -8.07
N THR A 263 -5.56 -4.91 -8.08
CA THR A 263 -6.39 -4.56 -6.92
C THR A 263 -7.87 -4.87 -7.17
N SER A 264 -8.17 -5.81 -8.07
CA SER A 264 -9.51 -6.40 -8.15
C SER A 264 -9.78 -7.25 -6.90
N LYS A 265 -11.04 -7.42 -6.49
CA LYS A 265 -11.41 -8.24 -5.33
C LYS A 265 -10.82 -9.64 -5.42
N LYS A 266 -10.87 -10.25 -6.61
CA LYS A 266 -10.30 -11.57 -6.87
C LYS A 266 -8.78 -11.58 -6.71
N ASP A 267 -8.08 -10.58 -7.24
CA ASP A 267 -6.61 -10.47 -7.10
C ASP A 267 -6.20 -10.26 -5.64
N LEU A 268 -6.92 -9.40 -4.92
CA LEU A 268 -6.68 -9.07 -3.51
C LEU A 268 -6.89 -10.29 -2.61
N GLU A 269 -7.98 -11.02 -2.80
CA GLU A 269 -8.25 -12.26 -2.07
C GLU A 269 -7.17 -13.31 -2.36
N ALA A 270 -6.78 -13.47 -3.63
CA ALA A 270 -5.77 -14.44 -4.03
C ALA A 270 -4.38 -14.13 -3.45
N ILE A 271 -3.94 -12.87 -3.46
CA ILE A 271 -2.63 -12.50 -2.91
C ILE A 271 -2.60 -12.68 -1.39
N CYS A 272 -3.63 -12.26 -0.66
CA CYS A 272 -3.75 -12.46 0.79
C CYS A 272 -3.67 -13.95 1.16
N LYS A 273 -4.48 -14.80 0.50
CA LYS A 273 -4.44 -16.26 0.71
C LYS A 273 -3.07 -16.85 0.40
N SER A 274 -2.41 -16.39 -0.67
CA SER A 274 -1.13 -16.95 -1.10
C SER A 274 0.03 -16.68 -0.14
N VAL A 275 -0.07 -15.62 0.66
CA VAL A 275 0.87 -15.37 1.75
C VAL A 275 0.33 -15.92 3.07
N GLY A 276 -0.94 -16.31 3.18
CA GLY A 276 -1.52 -16.87 4.40
C GLY A 276 -2.18 -15.84 5.33
N MET A 277 -2.49 -14.64 4.81
CA MET A 277 -3.35 -13.66 5.50
C MET A 277 -4.83 -13.94 5.25
N SER A 278 -5.69 -13.53 6.17
CA SER A 278 -7.15 -13.61 6.06
C SER A 278 -7.70 -12.40 5.31
N PHE A 279 -8.30 -12.63 4.15
CA PHE A 279 -9.06 -11.60 3.44
C PHE A 279 -10.44 -11.44 4.10
N VAL A 280 -10.76 -10.24 4.57
CA VAL A 280 -12.04 -9.94 5.23
C VAL A 280 -13.08 -9.50 4.21
N ASP A 281 -12.91 -8.32 3.60
CA ASP A 281 -13.75 -7.86 2.50
C ASP A 281 -13.12 -6.66 1.77
N VAL A 282 -13.81 -6.19 0.72
CA VAL A 282 -13.54 -4.97 -0.03
C VAL A 282 -14.76 -4.06 0.07
N ASN A 283 -14.57 -2.83 0.56
CA ASN A 283 -15.50 -1.74 0.29
C ASN A 283 -15.13 -1.06 -1.03
N LEU A 284 -16.01 -1.07 -2.02
CA LEU A 284 -15.74 -0.56 -3.36
C LEU A 284 -16.58 0.67 -3.68
N ASN A 285 -15.92 1.80 -3.96
CA ASN A 285 -16.56 2.93 -4.63
C ASN A 285 -16.86 2.57 -6.09
N LYS A 286 -18.14 2.28 -6.37
CA LYS A 286 -18.63 1.93 -7.72
C LYS A 286 -18.43 3.04 -8.75
N ASN A 287 -18.23 4.28 -8.30
CA ASN A 287 -17.98 5.40 -9.18
C ASN A 287 -16.50 5.53 -9.58
N ASP A 288 -15.57 4.78 -8.96
CA ASP A 288 -14.13 4.84 -9.25
C ASP A 288 -13.72 3.99 -10.48
N VAL A 289 -14.48 4.11 -11.57
CA VAL A 289 -14.38 3.33 -12.81
C VAL A 289 -12.99 3.47 -13.49
N LEU A 290 -12.28 4.57 -13.24
CA LEU A 290 -11.01 4.86 -13.91
C LEU A 290 -9.81 4.18 -13.25
N HIS A 291 -9.81 4.08 -11.92
CA HIS A 291 -8.68 3.54 -11.17
C HIS A 291 -8.94 2.14 -10.60
N ASN A 292 -10.20 1.72 -10.52
CA ASN A 292 -10.57 0.39 -10.04
C ASN A 292 -11.12 -0.51 -11.17
N PRO A 293 -10.55 -1.72 -11.37
CA PRO A 293 -10.98 -2.63 -12.43
C PRO A 293 -12.39 -3.22 -12.20
N ASP A 294 -12.80 -3.46 -10.95
CA ASP A 294 -14.12 -4.01 -10.64
C ASP A 294 -15.22 -2.97 -10.86
N ALA A 295 -15.02 -1.73 -10.39
CA ALA A 295 -15.94 -0.63 -10.65
C ALA A 295 -16.10 -0.40 -12.16
N ARG A 296 -15.01 -0.54 -12.93
CA ARG A 296 -15.05 -0.47 -14.38
C ARG A 296 -15.89 -1.57 -15.00
N ASN A 297 -15.66 -2.81 -14.60
CA ASN A 297 -16.38 -3.96 -15.12
C ASN A 297 -17.87 -3.90 -14.78
N ASP A 298 -18.23 -3.44 -13.59
CA ASP A 298 -19.63 -3.28 -13.19
C ASP A 298 -20.32 -2.13 -13.94
N ALA A 299 -19.63 -0.99 -14.15
CA ALA A 299 -20.14 0.08 -15.00
C ALA A 299 -20.38 -0.40 -16.45
N LEU A 300 -19.45 -1.17 -17.01
CA LEU A 300 -19.61 -1.74 -18.36
C LEU A 300 -20.80 -2.71 -18.42
N LYS A 301 -21.00 -3.58 -17.43
CA LYS A 301 -22.17 -4.47 -17.37
C LYS A 301 -23.49 -3.69 -17.33
N GLU A 302 -23.56 -2.62 -16.54
CA GLU A 302 -24.76 -1.78 -16.47
C GLU A 302 -25.03 -1.04 -17.80
N ILE A 303 -23.98 -0.56 -18.47
CA ILE A 303 -24.08 0.01 -19.83
C ILE A 303 -24.59 -1.04 -20.81
N SER A 304 -24.05 -2.26 -20.79
CA SER A 304 -24.50 -3.36 -21.68
C SER A 304 -25.96 -3.75 -21.43
N LYS A 305 -26.40 -3.82 -20.16
CA LYS A 305 -27.81 -4.08 -19.81
C LYS A 305 -28.72 -2.98 -20.34
N ALA A 306 -28.34 -1.71 -20.17
CA ALA A 306 -29.11 -0.59 -20.67
C ALA A 306 -29.20 -0.59 -22.20
N ALA A 307 -28.09 -0.87 -22.90
CA ALA A 307 -28.08 -0.98 -24.36
C ALA A 307 -28.97 -2.13 -24.85
N GLY A 308 -28.93 -3.29 -24.18
CA GLY A 308 -29.82 -4.42 -24.46
C GLY A 308 -31.30 -4.11 -24.21
N ALA A 309 -31.61 -3.34 -23.15
CA ALA A 309 -32.98 -2.90 -22.85
C ALA A 309 -33.51 -1.89 -23.88
N VAL A 310 -32.65 -1.00 -24.39
CA VAL A 310 -33.01 -0.05 -25.47
C VAL A 310 -33.24 -0.77 -26.80
N ALA A 311 -32.48 -1.83 -27.08
CA ALA A 311 -32.69 -2.67 -28.26
C ALA A 311 -34.01 -3.47 -28.21
N PHE A 312 -34.44 -3.90 -27.01
CA PHE A 312 -35.65 -4.73 -26.84
C PHE A 312 -36.97 -3.95 -26.72
N THR A 313 -36.94 -2.69 -26.31
CA THR A 313 -38.16 -1.92 -26.00
C THR A 313 -38.68 -1.04 -27.15
N GLY A 314 -38.03 -1.05 -28.32
CA GLY A 314 -38.46 -0.24 -29.47
C GLY A 314 -38.32 1.28 -29.27
N ALA A 315 -37.92 1.74 -28.08
CA ALA A 315 -37.60 3.14 -27.77
C ALA A 315 -36.27 3.63 -28.41
N GLY A 316 -35.66 2.81 -29.28
CA GLY A 316 -34.45 3.11 -30.02
C GLY A 316 -34.55 4.38 -30.88
N ALA A 317 -35.74 4.84 -31.28
CA ALA A 317 -35.90 6.08 -32.03
C ALA A 317 -35.47 7.35 -31.26
N HIS A 318 -35.53 7.34 -29.92
CA HIS A 318 -35.05 8.47 -29.10
C HIS A 318 -33.56 8.39 -28.74
N PHE A 319 -32.93 7.21 -28.91
CA PHE A 319 -31.49 6.99 -28.70
C PHE A 319 -30.69 6.96 -30.02
N ALA A 320 -31.36 6.78 -31.17
CA ALA A 320 -30.79 6.70 -32.51
C ALA A 320 -30.61 8.07 -33.20
N GLY A 321 -30.28 9.11 -32.42
CA GLY A 321 -29.51 10.21 -33.02
C GLY A 321 -28.11 9.67 -33.35
N GLU A 322 -27.56 10.09 -34.50
CA GLU A 322 -26.35 9.63 -35.23
C GLU A 322 -25.04 9.34 -34.45
N ALA A 323 -25.03 9.39 -33.11
CA ALA A 323 -23.86 9.12 -32.30
C ALA A 323 -24.10 8.20 -31.07
N GLY A 324 -25.33 7.73 -30.80
CA GLY A 324 -25.67 7.06 -29.53
C GLY A 324 -25.21 5.60 -29.43
N VAL A 325 -25.78 4.73 -30.26
CA VAL A 325 -25.56 3.27 -30.22
C VAL A 325 -24.15 2.90 -30.68
N GLU A 326 -23.66 3.58 -31.72
CA GLU A 326 -22.33 3.33 -32.29
C GLU A 326 -21.20 3.73 -31.33
N SER A 327 -21.38 4.79 -30.54
CA SER A 327 -20.42 5.19 -29.50
C SER A 327 -20.39 4.21 -28.32
N VAL A 328 -21.55 3.63 -27.96
CA VAL A 328 -21.64 2.61 -26.91
C VAL A 328 -21.00 1.30 -27.37
N GLN A 329 -21.24 0.86 -28.61
CA GLN A 329 -20.57 -0.30 -29.20
C GLN A 329 -19.05 -0.09 -29.29
N LYS A 330 -18.58 1.06 -29.80
CA LYS A 330 -17.15 1.40 -29.83
C LYS A 330 -16.53 1.44 -28.43
N LEU A 331 -17.26 1.87 -27.41
CA LEU A 331 -16.78 1.86 -26.01
C LEU A 331 -16.61 0.42 -25.49
N VAL A 332 -17.57 -0.47 -25.79
CA VAL A 332 -17.51 -1.89 -25.41
C VAL A 332 -16.39 -2.61 -26.16
N GLU A 333 -16.22 -2.35 -27.46
CA GLU A 333 -15.13 -2.89 -28.27
C GLU A 333 -13.75 -2.39 -27.82
N LEU A 334 -13.63 -1.11 -27.47
CA LEU A 334 -12.39 -0.52 -26.96
C LEU A 334 -12.07 -1.02 -25.54
N ALA A 335 -13.08 -1.28 -24.71
CA ALA A 335 -12.92 -1.87 -23.38
C ALA A 335 -12.56 -3.36 -23.45
N ALA A 336 -13.06 -4.10 -24.45
CA ALA A 336 -12.77 -5.51 -24.66
C ALA A 336 -11.40 -5.76 -25.31
N SER A 337 -10.88 -4.80 -26.09
CA SER A 337 -9.65 -4.97 -26.88
C SER A 337 -8.38 -4.37 -26.27
N SER A 338 -8.46 -3.59 -25.19
CA SER A 338 -7.32 -2.81 -24.72
C SER A 338 -6.55 -3.44 -23.54
N PRO A 339 -5.23 -3.66 -23.67
CA PRO A 339 -4.37 -3.99 -22.53
C PRO A 339 -4.28 -2.77 -21.60
N ALA A 340 -4.47 -2.99 -20.30
CA ALA A 340 -4.52 -1.97 -19.26
C ALA A 340 -3.40 -0.90 -19.35
N GLY A 341 -3.71 0.24 -19.98
CA GLY A 341 -2.83 1.40 -20.14
C GLY A 341 -3.58 2.73 -19.98
N LEU A 342 -2.87 3.79 -19.58
CA LEU A 342 -3.43 5.14 -19.34
C LEU A 342 -4.26 5.68 -20.52
N GLY A 343 -3.87 5.38 -21.78
CA GLY A 343 -4.61 5.78 -22.97
C GLY A 343 -5.98 5.09 -23.11
N SER A 344 -6.07 3.81 -22.72
CA SER A 344 -7.33 3.06 -22.71
C SER A 344 -8.29 3.56 -21.62
N ALA A 345 -7.75 3.89 -20.45
CA ALA A 345 -8.52 4.48 -19.36
C ALA A 345 -9.04 5.88 -19.74
N LEU A 346 -8.25 6.70 -20.45
CA LEU A 346 -8.67 8.00 -20.96
C LEU A 346 -9.70 7.92 -22.07
N ALA A 347 -9.64 6.92 -22.95
CA ALA A 347 -10.64 6.73 -24.00
C ALA A 347 -11.97 6.19 -23.45
N ILE A 348 -11.91 5.28 -22.46
CA ILE A 348 -13.09 4.86 -21.69
C ILE A 348 -13.64 6.05 -20.90
N ALA A 349 -12.78 6.88 -20.28
CA ALA A 349 -13.19 8.12 -19.60
C ALA A 349 -13.87 9.09 -20.57
N GLY A 350 -13.26 9.33 -21.74
CA GLY A 350 -13.78 10.21 -22.77
C GLY A 350 -15.13 9.74 -23.28
N GLY A 351 -15.29 8.45 -23.56
CA GLY A 351 -16.57 7.90 -24.01
C GLY A 351 -17.63 7.88 -22.90
N VAL A 352 -17.28 7.56 -21.65
CA VAL A 352 -18.20 7.64 -20.50
C VAL A 352 -18.64 9.10 -20.26
N VAL A 353 -17.73 10.07 -20.36
CA VAL A 353 -18.03 11.51 -20.22
C VAL A 353 -18.87 12.04 -21.38
N VAL A 354 -18.58 11.64 -22.62
CA VAL A 354 -19.34 12.05 -23.82
C VAL A 354 -20.76 11.48 -23.80
N ILE A 355 -20.93 10.22 -23.40
CA ILE A 355 -22.24 9.59 -23.21
C ILE A 355 -22.99 10.29 -22.05
N ALA A 356 -22.30 10.64 -20.97
CA ALA A 356 -22.89 11.34 -19.82
C ALA A 356 -23.34 12.76 -20.10
N GLY A 357 -22.59 13.52 -20.92
CA GLY A 357 -22.98 14.86 -21.34
C GLY A 357 -24.28 14.88 -22.15
N LYS A 358 -24.53 13.82 -22.94
CA LYS A 358 -25.74 13.69 -23.77
C LYS A 358 -26.91 12.98 -23.07
N ALA A 359 -26.67 12.14 -22.07
CA ALA A 359 -27.69 11.36 -21.35
C ALA A 359 -28.12 11.96 -19.98
N ALA A 360 -27.59 13.13 -19.60
CA ALA A 360 -27.76 13.74 -18.28
C ALA A 360 -29.22 14.01 -17.83
N SER A 361 -30.20 13.98 -18.74
CA SER A 361 -31.58 14.39 -18.48
C SER A 361 -32.55 13.26 -18.11
N LEU A 362 -32.19 11.97 -18.17
CA LEU A 362 -33.24 10.92 -18.26
C LEU A 362 -33.19 9.70 -17.32
N CYS A 363 -32.14 9.43 -16.52
CA CYS A 363 -32.14 8.29 -15.57
C CYS A 363 -30.99 8.34 -14.54
N GLY A 364 -31.08 7.57 -13.44
CA GLY A 364 -30.06 7.41 -12.38
C GLY A 364 -28.64 7.06 -12.85
N MET A 365 -28.50 6.64 -14.12
CA MET A 365 -27.25 6.49 -14.87
C MET A 365 -26.38 7.76 -14.90
N ALA A 366 -26.98 8.96 -14.96
CA ALA A 366 -26.24 10.23 -14.96
C ALA A 366 -25.63 10.59 -13.58
N ARG A 367 -26.23 10.11 -12.49
CA ARG A 367 -25.74 10.37 -11.11
C ARG A 367 -24.45 9.59 -10.82
N ASN A 368 -24.34 8.35 -11.31
CA ASN A 368 -23.13 7.54 -11.18
C ASN A 368 -21.94 8.15 -11.94
N ILE A 369 -22.19 8.81 -13.08
CA ILE A 369 -21.11 9.38 -13.90
C ILE A 369 -20.61 10.74 -13.37
N LYS A 370 -21.50 11.60 -12.83
CA LYS A 370 -21.06 12.78 -12.06
C LYS A 370 -20.23 12.38 -10.83
N GLY A 371 -20.64 11.29 -10.17
CA GLY A 371 -19.87 10.65 -9.09
C GLY A 371 -18.51 10.11 -9.55
N ALA A 372 -18.39 9.69 -10.82
CA ALA A 372 -17.13 9.15 -11.36
C ALA A 372 -16.08 10.23 -11.57
N ALA A 373 -16.46 11.42 -12.05
CA ALA A 373 -15.53 12.55 -12.18
C ALA A 373 -15.03 13.04 -10.82
N SER A 374 -15.91 13.16 -9.82
CA SER A 374 -15.54 13.57 -8.46
C SER A 374 -14.73 12.50 -7.70
N SER A 375 -14.96 11.21 -7.98
CA SER A 375 -14.18 10.09 -7.42
C SER A 375 -12.81 9.99 -8.06
N THR A 376 -12.71 10.20 -9.38
CA THR A 376 -11.45 10.08 -10.13
C THR A 376 -10.53 11.28 -9.91
N PHE A 377 -11.04 12.50 -10.14
CA PHE A 377 -10.23 13.72 -10.17
C PHE A 377 -10.38 14.58 -8.92
N GLY A 378 -11.34 14.26 -8.05
CA GLY A 378 -11.62 14.98 -6.81
C GLY A 378 -11.34 14.17 -5.55
N ALA A 379 -11.77 14.69 -4.40
CA ALA A 379 -11.64 14.04 -3.09
C ALA A 379 -12.61 12.85 -2.88
N GLY A 380 -13.41 12.47 -3.88
CA GLY A 380 -14.46 11.46 -3.74
C GLY A 380 -13.96 10.08 -3.31
N ASN A 381 -12.70 9.73 -3.61
CA ASN A 381 -12.13 8.47 -3.17
C ASN A 381 -11.64 8.45 -1.72
N GLN A 382 -11.50 9.61 -1.07
CA GLN A 382 -11.04 9.73 0.33
C GLN A 382 -12.08 9.27 1.34
N ASN A 383 -13.35 9.22 0.95
CA ASN A 383 -14.47 8.85 1.80
C ASN A 383 -14.77 7.36 1.70
N TRP A 384 -15.33 6.80 2.76
CA TRP A 384 -15.93 5.48 2.73
C TRP A 384 -17.04 5.42 1.67
N ALA A 385 -16.98 4.45 0.76
CA ALA A 385 -18.05 4.25 -0.20
C ALA A 385 -19.34 3.85 0.53
N SER A 386 -20.38 4.66 0.32
CA SER A 386 -21.73 4.54 0.91
C SER A 386 -22.64 3.64 0.10
#